data_AF-A0A2S9YWY4-F1
#
_entry.id   AF-A0A2S9YWY4-F1
#
_cell.length_a   1.000
_cell.length_b   1.000
_cell.length_c   1.000
_cell.angle_alpha   90.00
_cell.angle_beta   90.00
_cell.angle_gamma   90.00
#
_symmetry.space_group_name_H-M   'P 1'
#
loop_
_entity.id
_entity.type
_entity.pdbx_description
1 polymer ?
#
loop_
_entity_poly.entity_id
_entity_poly.type
_entity_poly.pdbx_seq_one_letter_code
_entity_poly.pdbx_strand_id
1 'polypeptide(L)'
;MSEQLDSVADEVLQIQSMLTRERLAVDVCDGNRTAFLTHVGAAARLIPGPWIAHRQLVMSLALSNLAPQQRASLAHAVIVEWGREFGVGRLVLGAVASGLPLGGSSLSMRPRTPGGDGRPHVLYTWALGPRATPMPCDWLLLRAQPGWACDSPARLLGARGLETLAQLGGNVLLLVPSAVAARQVADSVGRTLTLDAHPRFAPYLPEQDQRHEAQDDASLLLWPHDAIGATSLQRRTFSTAVLVAAPEVVRQEAMRWASQRPGVEVVDAACPSRMNRKALMAYWRACGRPKILLRGDPEWAAEGRQWLESIGATVAAHSEATQLGLF
;
A
#
# COMPACT_ATOMS: atom_id res chain seq x y z
N MET A 1 13.82 -14.46 28.55
CA MET A 1 13.94 -13.46 27.46
C MET A 1 14.57 -14.06 26.21
N SER A 2 15.66 -14.84 26.31
CA SER A 2 16.26 -15.56 25.16
C SER A 2 15.27 -16.52 24.46
N GLU A 3 14.63 -17.43 25.21
CA GLU A 3 13.73 -18.44 24.64
C GLU A 3 12.51 -17.85 23.89
N GLN A 4 12.02 -16.68 24.33
CA GLN A 4 10.90 -16.01 23.68
C GLN A 4 11.34 -15.32 22.36
N LEU A 5 12.58 -14.84 22.30
CA LEU A 5 13.16 -14.28 21.08
C LEU A 5 13.47 -15.40 20.07
N ASP A 6 13.96 -16.54 20.55
CA ASP A 6 14.24 -17.73 19.72
C ASP A 6 12.94 -18.30 19.11
N SER A 7 11.87 -18.41 19.91
CA SER A 7 10.55 -18.82 19.42
C SER A 7 9.95 -17.86 18.38
N VAL A 8 10.15 -16.54 18.54
CA VAL A 8 9.68 -15.53 17.58
C VAL A 8 10.46 -15.64 16.27
N ALA A 9 11.77 -15.85 16.33
CA ALA A 9 12.60 -16.03 15.14
C ALA A 9 12.20 -17.30 14.36
N ASP A 10 11.96 -18.41 15.05
CA ASP A 10 11.50 -19.66 14.43
C ASP A 10 10.16 -19.50 13.71
N GLU A 11 9.20 -18.80 14.31
CA GLU A 11 7.92 -18.53 13.67
C GLU A 11 8.04 -17.61 12.45
N VAL A 12 8.93 -16.61 12.48
CA VAL A 12 9.22 -15.77 11.30
C VAL A 12 9.82 -16.60 10.17
N LEU A 13 10.75 -17.51 10.48
CA LEU A 13 11.31 -18.45 9.50
C LEU A 13 10.23 -19.37 8.93
N GLN A 14 9.26 -19.81 9.74
CA GLN A 14 8.12 -20.59 9.24
C GLN A 14 7.24 -19.79 8.28
N ILE A 15 6.96 -18.51 8.58
CA ILE A 15 6.21 -17.61 7.69
C ILE A 15 6.97 -17.42 6.37
N GLN A 16 8.28 -17.18 6.43
CA GLN A 16 9.12 -17.06 5.23
C GLN A 16 9.13 -18.36 4.43
N SER A 17 9.28 -19.53 5.08
CA SER A 17 9.22 -20.83 4.42
C SER A 17 7.86 -21.09 3.78
N MET A 18 6.78 -20.68 4.44
CA MET A 18 5.41 -20.78 3.92
C MET A 18 5.25 -20.01 2.61
N LEU A 19 5.71 -18.76 2.56
CA LEU A 19 5.64 -17.91 1.38
C LEU A 19 6.55 -18.43 0.25
N THR A 20 7.80 -18.75 0.60
CA THR A 20 8.83 -19.23 -0.33
C THR A 20 8.43 -20.55 -1.01
N ARG A 21 7.88 -21.52 -0.27
CA ARG A 21 7.44 -22.82 -0.83
C ARG A 21 6.38 -22.66 -1.92
N GLU A 22 5.50 -21.69 -1.76
CA GLU A 22 4.46 -21.37 -2.74
C GLU A 22 4.88 -20.28 -3.72
N ARG A 23 6.18 -19.95 -3.76
CA ARG A 23 6.77 -18.94 -4.63
C ARG A 23 6.06 -17.59 -4.50
N LEU A 24 5.56 -17.27 -3.31
CA LEU A 24 4.94 -15.98 -3.02
C LEU A 24 6.02 -15.02 -2.53
N ALA A 25 6.07 -13.83 -3.14
CA ALA A 25 6.93 -12.74 -2.71
C ALA A 25 6.08 -11.53 -2.32
N VAL A 26 6.32 -10.98 -1.12
CA VAL A 26 5.58 -9.83 -0.59
C VAL A 26 6.44 -8.58 -0.65
N ASP A 27 5.83 -7.43 -0.96
CA ASP A 27 6.48 -6.11 -0.99
C ASP A 27 7.73 -6.04 -1.88
N VAL A 28 7.71 -6.68 -3.07
CA VAL A 28 8.85 -6.69 -4.02
C VAL A 28 9.11 -5.28 -4.56
N CYS A 29 10.25 -4.67 -4.23
CA CYS A 29 10.70 -3.42 -4.85
C CYS A 29 11.89 -3.69 -5.79
N ASP A 30 11.65 -3.81 -7.10
CA ASP A 30 12.66 -4.02 -8.15
C ASP A 30 12.60 -2.89 -9.19
N GLY A 31 13.52 -1.92 -9.08
CA GLY A 31 13.56 -0.73 -9.95
C GLY A 31 12.23 0.02 -9.96
N ASN A 32 11.58 0.10 -11.12
CA ASN A 32 10.28 0.76 -11.33
C ASN A 32 9.06 -0.09 -10.87
N ARG A 33 9.27 -1.08 -10.01
CA ARG A 33 8.23 -2.05 -9.62
C ARG A 33 8.17 -2.16 -8.12
N THR A 34 7.01 -1.86 -7.55
CA THR A 34 6.63 -2.26 -6.18
C THR A 34 5.48 -3.24 -6.33
N ALA A 35 5.63 -4.50 -5.96
CA ALA A 35 4.53 -5.46 -5.99
C ALA A 35 4.15 -5.83 -4.55
N PHE A 36 2.92 -5.53 -4.17
CA PHE A 36 2.35 -5.84 -2.86
C PHE A 36 2.47 -7.34 -2.53
N LEU A 37 2.17 -8.20 -3.50
CA LEU A 37 2.30 -9.65 -3.40
C LEU A 37 2.35 -10.26 -4.81
N THR A 38 3.35 -11.06 -5.14
CA THR A 38 3.48 -11.64 -6.47
C THR A 38 3.86 -13.11 -6.40
N HIS A 39 3.46 -13.88 -7.40
CA HIS A 39 3.98 -15.23 -7.57
C HIS A 39 5.26 -15.16 -8.40
N VAL A 40 6.38 -15.61 -7.85
CA VAL A 40 7.69 -15.65 -8.52
C VAL A 40 7.57 -16.53 -9.77
N GLY A 41 7.90 -15.96 -10.93
CA GLY A 41 7.72 -16.61 -12.24
C GLY A 41 6.35 -16.42 -12.89
N ALA A 42 5.48 -15.57 -12.33
CA ALA A 42 4.28 -15.11 -13.03
C ALA A 42 4.67 -14.40 -14.35
N ALA A 43 3.86 -14.59 -15.39
CA ALA A 43 4.03 -13.85 -16.64
C ALA A 43 3.99 -12.35 -16.35
N ALA A 44 4.82 -11.54 -17.00
CA ALA A 44 4.95 -10.10 -16.71
C ALA A 44 3.61 -9.34 -16.69
N ARG A 45 2.63 -9.76 -17.50
CA ARG A 45 1.26 -9.21 -17.53
C ARG A 45 0.39 -9.52 -16.30
N LEU A 46 0.76 -10.52 -15.51
CA LEU A 46 0.08 -10.95 -14.28
C LEU A 46 0.82 -10.48 -13.03
N ILE A 47 2.06 -9.98 -13.18
CA ILE A 47 2.79 -9.36 -12.08
C ILE A 47 2.07 -8.07 -11.74
N PRO A 48 1.60 -7.92 -10.49
CA PRO A 48 1.02 -6.67 -10.07
C PRO A 48 2.10 -5.60 -10.09
N GLY A 49 1.90 -4.56 -10.90
CA GLY A 49 2.69 -3.34 -10.74
C GLY A 49 2.33 -2.59 -9.45
N PRO A 50 3.06 -1.52 -9.09
CA PRO A 50 2.80 -0.64 -7.93
C PRO A 50 1.38 -0.07 -7.83
N TRP A 51 0.62 -0.26 -8.89
CA TRP A 51 -0.62 0.40 -9.24
C TRP A 51 -1.84 -0.49 -9.07
N ILE A 52 -1.67 -1.78 -8.78
CA ILE A 52 -2.81 -2.72 -8.80
C ILE A 52 -3.71 -2.49 -7.58
N ALA A 53 -4.98 -2.20 -7.87
CA ALA A 53 -6.06 -2.24 -6.90
C ALA A 53 -6.08 -3.63 -6.24
N HIS A 54 -6.05 -3.67 -4.90
CA HIS A 54 -5.86 -4.90 -4.11
C HIS A 54 -6.71 -6.11 -4.54
N ARG A 55 -7.88 -5.90 -5.17
CA ARG A 55 -8.71 -6.97 -5.74
C ARG A 55 -8.09 -7.66 -6.96
N GLN A 56 -7.58 -6.91 -7.93
CA GLN A 56 -6.93 -7.45 -9.14
C GLN A 56 -5.66 -8.23 -8.80
N LEU A 57 -4.96 -7.84 -7.73
CA LEU A 57 -3.80 -8.52 -7.16
C LEU A 57 -4.15 -9.93 -6.66
N VAL A 58 -5.21 -10.04 -5.85
CA VAL A 58 -5.65 -11.32 -5.30
C VAL A 58 -6.20 -12.22 -6.42
N MET A 59 -6.86 -11.64 -7.43
CA MET A 59 -7.26 -12.35 -8.65
C MET A 59 -6.06 -12.92 -9.40
N SER A 60 -5.00 -12.15 -9.65
CA SER A 60 -3.78 -12.64 -10.33
C SER A 60 -3.14 -13.83 -9.61
N LEU A 61 -3.18 -13.86 -8.28
CA LEU A 61 -2.67 -14.98 -7.47
C LEU A 61 -3.57 -16.22 -7.53
N ALA A 62 -4.89 -16.05 -7.54
CA ALA A 62 -5.81 -17.16 -7.75
C ALA A 62 -5.60 -17.84 -9.12
N LEU A 63 -5.10 -17.07 -10.11
CA LEU A 63 -4.88 -17.53 -11.47
C LEU A 63 -3.46 -18.06 -11.73
N SER A 64 -2.48 -17.77 -10.86
CA SER A 64 -1.07 -18.12 -11.09
C SER A 64 -0.81 -19.62 -11.10
N ASN A 65 -1.65 -20.40 -10.42
CA ASN A 65 -1.58 -21.87 -10.38
C ASN A 65 -2.34 -22.58 -11.51
N LEU A 66 -3.03 -21.85 -12.38
CA LEU A 66 -3.77 -22.45 -13.49
C LEU A 66 -2.87 -22.68 -14.70
N ALA A 67 -3.21 -23.66 -15.55
CA ALA A 67 -2.53 -23.85 -16.84
C ALA A 67 -2.74 -22.60 -17.73
N PRO A 68 -1.78 -22.21 -18.61
CA PRO A 68 -1.86 -20.98 -19.40
C PRO A 68 -3.19 -20.77 -20.15
N GLN A 69 -3.83 -21.85 -20.62
CA GLN A 69 -5.12 -21.81 -21.33
C GLN A 69 -6.32 -21.50 -20.41
N GLN A 70 -6.27 -21.88 -19.13
CA GLN A 70 -7.31 -21.59 -18.14
C GLN A 70 -7.23 -20.14 -17.62
N ARG A 71 -6.05 -19.51 -17.68
CA ARG A 71 -5.80 -18.15 -17.17
C ARG A 71 -6.57 -17.06 -17.91
N ALA A 72 -6.69 -17.15 -19.24
CA ALA A 72 -7.33 -16.09 -20.03
C ALA A 72 -8.86 -16.04 -19.84
N SER A 73 -9.50 -17.20 -19.69
CA SER A 73 -10.96 -17.31 -19.48
C SER A 73 -11.37 -16.97 -18.03
N LEU A 74 -10.56 -17.33 -17.04
CA LEU A 74 -10.85 -17.08 -15.61
C LEU A 74 -10.38 -15.72 -15.11
N ALA A 75 -9.43 -15.04 -15.76
CA ALA A 75 -9.03 -13.68 -15.39
C ALA A 75 -10.18 -12.67 -15.43
N HIS A 76 -11.17 -12.92 -16.28
CA HIS A 76 -12.41 -12.14 -16.35
C HIS A 76 -13.51 -12.65 -15.40
N ALA A 77 -13.43 -13.91 -14.92
CA ALA A 77 -14.51 -14.57 -14.16
C ALA A 77 -14.22 -14.72 -12.65
N VAL A 78 -12.96 -14.68 -12.21
CA VAL A 78 -12.62 -14.78 -10.78
C VAL A 78 -12.83 -13.43 -10.13
N ILE A 79 -14.05 -13.11 -9.73
CA ILE A 79 -14.24 -12.06 -8.72
C ILE A 79 -13.84 -12.67 -7.38
N VAL A 80 -12.72 -12.22 -6.82
CA VAL A 80 -12.41 -12.51 -5.42
C VAL A 80 -13.32 -11.63 -4.57
N GLU A 81 -14.39 -12.22 -4.09
CA GLU A 81 -15.27 -11.61 -3.07
C GLU A 81 -14.57 -11.67 -1.71
N TRP A 82 -14.76 -10.65 -0.90
CA TRP A 82 -14.29 -10.70 0.48
C TRP A 82 -14.94 -11.88 1.22
N GLY A 83 -14.15 -12.60 2.00
CA GLY A 83 -14.58 -13.80 2.71
C GLY A 83 -14.57 -15.08 1.87
N ARG A 84 -14.34 -15.00 0.55
CA ARG A 84 -14.18 -16.19 -0.28
C ARG A 84 -12.75 -16.73 -0.17
N GLU A 85 -12.64 -17.97 0.26
CA GLU A 85 -11.37 -18.69 0.28
C GLU A 85 -11.02 -19.26 -1.10
N PHE A 86 -9.73 -19.27 -1.42
CA PHE A 86 -9.19 -19.92 -2.61
C PHE A 86 -7.83 -20.54 -2.29
N GLY A 87 -7.46 -21.56 -3.06
CA GLY A 87 -6.26 -22.33 -2.81
C GLY A 87 -5.05 -21.85 -3.62
N VAL A 88 -3.89 -21.73 -2.98
CA VAL A 88 -2.59 -21.51 -3.65
C VAL A 88 -1.61 -22.57 -3.16
N GLY A 89 -1.34 -23.59 -3.99
CA GLY A 89 -0.57 -24.78 -3.60
C GLY A 89 -1.01 -25.37 -2.26
N ARG A 90 -0.17 -25.34 -1.21
CA ARG A 90 -0.51 -25.88 0.13
C ARG A 90 -1.20 -24.87 1.05
N LEU A 91 -1.49 -23.66 0.56
CA LEU A 91 -2.17 -22.61 1.30
C LEU A 91 -3.63 -22.47 0.91
N VAL A 92 -4.41 -22.03 1.89
CA VAL A 92 -5.71 -21.40 1.74
C VAL A 92 -5.50 -19.90 1.93
N LEU A 93 -5.94 -19.14 0.95
CA LEU A 93 -5.93 -17.69 0.96
C LEU A 93 -7.36 -17.17 1.03
N GLY A 94 -7.55 -16.04 1.68
CA GLY A 94 -8.83 -15.34 1.71
C GLY A 94 -8.63 -13.83 1.65
N ALA A 95 -9.43 -13.14 0.84
CA ALA A 95 -9.44 -11.67 0.85
C ALA A 95 -10.34 -11.17 1.97
N VAL A 96 -9.84 -10.22 2.76
CA VAL A 96 -10.57 -9.53 3.82
C VAL A 96 -10.57 -8.04 3.49
N ALA A 97 -11.66 -7.32 3.77
CA ALA A 97 -11.70 -5.89 3.48
C ALA A 97 -10.63 -5.12 4.28
N SER A 98 -9.71 -4.43 3.61
CA SER A 98 -8.76 -3.53 4.28
C SER A 98 -9.32 -2.14 4.57
N GLY A 99 -10.57 -1.88 4.17
CA GLY A 99 -11.24 -0.59 4.34
C GLY A 99 -10.76 0.51 3.38
N LEU A 100 -9.90 0.18 2.42
CA LEU A 100 -9.40 1.10 1.39
C LEU A 100 -10.31 1.09 0.15
N PRO A 101 -10.34 2.18 -0.65
CA PRO A 101 -11.14 2.21 -1.88
C PRO A 101 -10.61 1.22 -2.94
N LEU A 102 -11.34 1.12 -4.05
CA LEU A 102 -10.98 0.26 -5.20
C LEU A 102 -10.89 -1.24 -4.83
N GLY A 103 -11.69 -1.70 -3.87
CA GLY A 103 -11.65 -3.10 -3.41
C GLY A 103 -10.41 -3.42 -2.56
N GLY A 104 -9.97 -2.45 -1.75
CA GLY A 104 -8.91 -2.63 -0.76
C GLY A 104 -9.04 -3.92 0.03
N SER A 105 -7.99 -4.76 -0.01
CA SER A 105 -8.01 -6.09 0.59
C SER A 105 -6.74 -6.37 1.38
N SER A 106 -6.92 -6.97 2.55
CA SER A 106 -5.91 -7.69 3.31
C SER A 106 -5.97 -9.16 2.92
N LEU A 107 -4.83 -9.84 2.97
CA LEU A 107 -4.74 -11.24 2.58
C LEU A 107 -4.55 -12.13 3.81
N SER A 108 -5.55 -12.95 4.08
CA SER A 108 -5.49 -14.05 5.02
C SER A 108 -4.79 -15.24 4.36
N MET A 109 -3.83 -15.85 5.05
CA MET A 109 -3.04 -16.97 4.56
C MET A 109 -2.89 -18.01 5.67
N ARG A 110 -3.30 -19.25 5.39
CA ARG A 110 -3.13 -20.38 6.30
C ARG A 110 -2.82 -21.67 5.54
N PRO A 111 -2.10 -22.65 6.12
CA PRO A 111 -1.94 -23.97 5.51
C PRO A 111 -3.27 -24.73 5.34
N ARG A 112 -3.35 -25.60 4.32
CA ARG A 112 -4.55 -26.43 4.00
C ARG A 112 -4.79 -27.61 4.93
N THR A 113 -3.77 -28.13 5.61
CA THR A 113 -3.87 -29.42 6.32
C THR A 113 -4.71 -29.33 7.61
N PRO A 114 -5.74 -30.19 7.79
CA PRO A 114 -6.39 -30.38 9.08
C PRO A 114 -5.44 -31.15 10.02
N GLY A 115 -5.28 -30.68 11.27
CA GLY A 115 -4.50 -31.36 12.31
C GLY A 115 -3.05 -30.86 12.51
N GLY A 116 -2.73 -29.61 12.17
CA GLY A 116 -1.41 -29.03 12.42
C GLY A 116 -1.46 -27.90 13.44
N ASP A 117 -1.44 -28.23 14.74
CA ASP A 117 -1.44 -27.30 15.89
C ASP A 117 -0.15 -26.45 16.02
N GLY A 118 0.41 -25.95 14.92
CA GLY A 118 1.70 -25.25 15.00
C GLY A 118 2.15 -24.54 13.73
N ARG A 119 1.24 -24.08 12.87
CA ARG A 119 1.63 -23.23 11.73
C ARG A 119 0.83 -21.92 11.73
N PRO A 120 1.51 -20.78 11.60
CA PRO A 120 0.87 -19.48 11.84
C PRO A 120 -0.18 -19.16 10.78
N HIS A 121 -1.34 -18.73 11.23
CA HIS A 121 -2.31 -18.01 10.42
C HIS A 121 -1.86 -16.56 10.30
N VAL A 122 -1.64 -16.14 9.06
CA VAL A 122 -1.05 -14.84 8.73
C VAL A 122 -2.09 -13.93 8.08
N LEU A 123 -2.20 -12.69 8.55
CA LEU A 123 -2.92 -11.61 7.86
C LEU A 123 -1.91 -10.59 7.34
N TYR A 124 -1.79 -10.49 6.02
CA TYR A 124 -0.97 -9.47 5.38
C TYR A 124 -1.79 -8.24 4.99
N THR A 125 -1.29 -7.05 5.34
CA THR A 125 -1.89 -5.79 4.94
C THR A 125 -0.85 -4.74 4.63
N TRP A 126 -0.94 -4.17 3.42
CA TRP A 126 -0.07 -3.07 3.02
C TRP A 126 -0.46 -1.75 3.72
N ALA A 127 -1.77 -1.51 3.84
CA ALA A 127 -2.30 -0.38 4.58
C ALA A 127 -3.76 -0.65 4.95
N LEU A 128 -4.23 0.04 5.98
CA LEU A 128 -5.57 -0.11 6.53
C LEU A 128 -6.33 1.22 6.50
N GLY A 129 -7.59 1.14 6.09
CA GLY A 129 -8.56 2.22 6.18
C GLY A 129 -9.47 2.05 7.40
N PRO A 130 -10.23 3.09 7.81
CA PRO A 130 -11.07 3.07 9.00
C PRO A 130 -12.12 1.94 9.06
N ARG A 131 -12.49 1.38 7.91
CA ARG A 131 -13.49 0.31 7.77
C ARG A 131 -12.87 -1.07 7.52
N ALA A 132 -11.60 -1.26 7.89
CA ALA A 132 -10.98 -2.58 7.76
C ALA A 132 -11.73 -3.60 8.62
N THR A 133 -11.94 -4.80 8.08
CA THR A 133 -12.58 -5.89 8.81
C THR A 133 -11.52 -6.65 9.59
N PRO A 134 -11.57 -6.67 10.94
CA PRO A 134 -10.61 -7.44 11.72
C PRO A 134 -10.82 -8.94 11.49
N MET A 135 -9.72 -9.70 11.52
CA MET A 135 -9.72 -11.14 11.38
C MET A 135 -8.76 -11.72 12.43
N PRO A 136 -9.19 -12.70 13.24
CA PRO A 136 -8.29 -13.44 14.12
C PRO A 136 -7.15 -14.05 13.32
N CYS A 137 -5.91 -13.87 13.79
CA CYS A 137 -4.72 -14.46 13.20
C CYS A 137 -3.62 -14.55 14.27
N ASP A 138 -2.57 -15.33 13.99
CA ASP A 138 -1.40 -15.42 14.88
C ASP A 138 -0.42 -14.28 14.60
N TRP A 139 -0.32 -13.91 13.32
CA TRP A 139 0.60 -12.90 12.82
C TRP A 139 -0.08 -11.87 11.93
N LEU A 140 0.21 -10.60 12.20
CA LEU A 140 -0.18 -9.47 11.39
C LEU A 140 1.06 -8.90 10.71
N LEU A 141 1.14 -9.06 9.39
CA LEU A 141 2.21 -8.49 8.58
C LEU A 141 1.81 -7.08 8.19
N LEU A 142 2.45 -6.10 8.83
CA LEU A 142 2.17 -4.68 8.64
C LEU A 142 3.30 -4.00 7.88
N ARG A 143 2.91 -3.14 6.95
CA ARG A 143 3.82 -2.12 6.43
C ARG A 143 3.64 -0.82 7.23
N ALA A 144 4.74 -0.28 7.73
CA ALA A 144 4.82 1.01 8.39
C ALA A 144 4.26 2.09 7.46
N GLN A 145 3.35 2.90 7.99
CA GLN A 145 2.78 4.05 7.30
C GLN A 145 3.00 5.27 8.19
N PRO A 146 3.38 6.43 7.61
CA PRO A 146 3.80 7.59 8.39
C PRO A 146 2.72 8.04 9.39
N GLY A 147 1.44 7.95 9.02
CA GLY A 147 0.30 8.39 9.84
C GLY A 147 0.11 7.68 11.20
N TRP A 148 0.75 6.53 11.41
CA TRP A 148 0.76 5.87 12.73
C TRP A 148 2.16 5.49 13.19
N ALA A 149 3.10 5.31 12.28
CA ALA A 149 4.45 4.90 12.60
C ALA A 149 5.25 6.07 13.20
N CYS A 150 5.18 7.25 12.58
CA CYS A 150 5.92 8.42 13.02
C CYS A 150 5.30 9.05 14.28
N ASP A 151 6.14 9.56 15.19
CA ASP A 151 5.69 10.32 16.36
C ASP A 151 5.07 11.66 15.99
N SER A 152 5.63 12.31 14.96
CA SER A 152 5.13 13.56 14.39
C SER A 152 4.74 13.34 12.92
N PRO A 153 3.60 12.68 12.64
CA PRO A 153 3.18 12.43 11.28
C PRO A 153 2.89 13.76 10.56
N ALA A 154 3.19 13.79 9.25
CA ALA A 154 2.78 14.90 8.39
C ALA A 154 1.27 15.16 8.52
N ARG A 155 0.86 16.42 8.39
CA ARG A 155 -0.55 16.80 8.50
C ARG A 155 -1.37 16.09 7.42
N LEU A 156 -2.61 15.72 7.76
CA LEU A 156 -3.54 15.21 6.76
C LEU A 156 -3.73 16.26 5.67
N LEU A 157 -3.73 15.80 4.42
CA LEU A 157 -4.05 16.65 3.30
C LEU A 157 -5.47 17.22 3.45
N GLY A 158 -5.58 18.53 3.62
CA GLY A 158 -6.85 19.23 3.80
C GLY A 158 -7.25 20.00 2.54
N ALA A 159 -8.53 19.90 2.15
CA ALA A 159 -9.06 20.61 0.98
C ALA A 159 -8.81 22.12 1.06
N ARG A 160 -9.03 22.74 2.23
CA ARG A 160 -8.84 24.19 2.44
C ARG A 160 -7.43 24.71 2.11
N GLY A 161 -6.39 23.97 2.48
CA GLY A 161 -5.01 24.39 2.21
C GLY A 161 -4.70 24.37 0.71
N LEU A 162 -5.18 23.33 0.02
CA LEU A 162 -5.08 23.22 -1.42
C LEU A 162 -5.96 24.26 -2.14
N GLU A 163 -7.13 24.59 -1.57
CA GLU A 163 -8.01 25.64 -2.09
C GLU A 163 -7.34 27.00 -2.03
N THR A 164 -6.70 27.33 -0.91
CA THR A 164 -5.92 28.57 -0.80
C THR A 164 -4.78 28.61 -1.82
N LEU A 165 -4.02 27.53 -1.98
CA LEU A 165 -2.95 27.47 -2.98
C LEU A 165 -3.50 27.65 -4.42
N ALA A 166 -4.60 26.99 -4.75
CA ALA A 166 -5.25 27.11 -6.05
C ALA A 166 -5.81 28.54 -6.28
N GLN A 167 -6.44 29.16 -5.28
CA GLN A 167 -6.97 30.53 -5.36
C GLN A 167 -5.88 31.59 -5.55
N LEU A 168 -4.67 31.33 -5.08
CA LEU A 168 -3.49 32.18 -5.32
C LEU A 168 -2.89 31.97 -6.72
N GLY A 169 -3.51 31.16 -7.58
CA GLY A 169 -3.01 30.82 -8.91
C GLY A 169 -1.88 29.78 -8.88
N GLY A 170 -1.71 29.07 -7.76
CA GLY A 170 -0.68 28.05 -7.60
C GLY A 170 -1.04 26.74 -8.28
N ASN A 171 -0.09 26.20 -9.06
CA ASN A 171 -0.18 24.86 -9.62
C ASN A 171 0.47 23.85 -8.65
N VAL A 172 -0.32 22.92 -8.14
CA VAL A 172 0.11 21.96 -7.11
C VAL A 172 0.26 20.57 -7.71
N LEU A 173 1.47 20.02 -7.60
CA LEU A 173 1.76 18.63 -7.91
C LEU A 173 1.52 17.76 -6.66
N LEU A 174 0.61 16.80 -6.73
CA LEU A 174 0.29 15.87 -5.66
C LEU A 174 0.94 14.51 -5.96
N LEU A 175 2.08 14.24 -5.33
CA LEU A 175 2.83 12.99 -5.50
C LEU A 175 2.27 11.91 -4.57
N VAL A 176 1.70 10.84 -5.14
CA VAL A 176 1.03 9.76 -4.40
C VAL A 176 1.61 8.36 -4.72
N PRO A 177 1.57 7.40 -3.77
CA PRO A 177 2.23 6.10 -3.93
C PRO A 177 1.43 5.08 -4.75
N SER A 178 0.12 5.28 -4.95
CA SER A 178 -0.75 4.29 -5.64
C SER A 178 -2.07 4.90 -6.12
N ALA A 179 -2.78 4.16 -6.96
CA ALA A 179 -4.15 4.51 -7.39
C ALA A 179 -5.13 4.59 -6.22
N VAL A 180 -4.92 3.79 -5.17
CA VAL A 180 -5.72 3.85 -3.94
C VAL A 180 -5.49 5.19 -3.23
N ALA A 181 -4.24 5.61 -3.08
CA ALA A 181 -3.91 6.92 -2.49
C ALA A 181 -4.41 8.07 -3.36
N ALA A 182 -4.27 7.97 -4.69
CA ALA A 182 -4.84 8.92 -5.64
C ALA A 182 -6.36 9.07 -5.45
N ARG A 183 -7.09 7.94 -5.34
CA ARG A 183 -8.53 7.95 -5.08
C ARG A 183 -8.87 8.57 -3.72
N GLN A 184 -8.13 8.24 -2.67
CA GLN A 184 -8.36 8.83 -1.34
C GLN A 184 -8.13 10.34 -1.32
N VAL A 185 -7.10 10.83 -2.02
CA VAL A 185 -6.85 12.26 -2.19
C VAL A 185 -8.00 12.89 -2.98
N ALA A 186 -8.37 12.32 -4.12
CA ALA A 186 -9.48 12.80 -4.93
C ALA A 186 -10.82 12.81 -4.16
N ASP A 187 -11.13 11.79 -3.36
CA ASP A 187 -12.33 11.79 -2.51
C ASP A 187 -12.29 12.89 -1.45
N SER A 188 -11.09 13.27 -1.00
CA SER A 188 -10.90 14.30 0.01
C SER A 188 -10.93 15.73 -0.54
N VAL A 189 -10.63 15.95 -1.83
CA VAL A 189 -10.42 17.31 -2.41
C VAL A 189 -11.17 17.55 -3.72
N GLY A 190 -11.50 16.50 -4.46
CA GLY A 190 -12.04 16.55 -5.82
C GLY A 190 -13.45 17.11 -5.92
N ARG A 191 -14.20 17.20 -4.82
CA ARG A 191 -15.48 17.91 -4.77
C ARG A 191 -15.33 19.43 -4.83
N THR A 192 -14.20 19.97 -4.37
CA THR A 192 -13.99 21.42 -4.30
C THR A 192 -13.04 21.94 -5.36
N LEU A 193 -12.08 21.13 -5.80
CA LEU A 193 -11.01 21.56 -6.71
C LEU A 193 -11.03 20.80 -8.03
N THR A 194 -10.64 21.51 -9.09
CA THR A 194 -10.31 20.90 -10.37
C THR A 194 -9.01 20.12 -10.21
N LEU A 195 -9.08 18.85 -10.56
CA LEU A 195 -7.99 17.92 -10.38
C LEU A 195 -7.79 17.24 -11.72
N ASP A 196 -6.57 17.26 -12.21
CA ASP A 196 -6.07 16.45 -13.31
C ASP A 196 -5.26 15.29 -12.72
N ALA A 197 -5.08 14.21 -13.48
CA ALA A 197 -4.39 13.04 -13.01
C ALA A 197 -3.53 12.42 -14.12
N HIS A 198 -2.37 11.88 -13.72
CA HIS A 198 -1.59 11.01 -14.60
C HIS A 198 -2.50 9.91 -15.19
N PRO A 199 -2.33 9.53 -16.47
CA PRO A 199 -3.07 8.42 -17.10
C PRO A 199 -3.10 7.09 -16.34
N ARG A 200 -2.20 6.88 -15.37
CA ARG A 200 -2.17 5.68 -14.50
C ARG A 200 -3.24 5.72 -13.42
N PHE A 201 -3.73 6.91 -13.06
CA PHE A 201 -4.74 7.10 -12.03
C PHE A 201 -6.11 7.45 -12.60
N ALA A 202 -6.16 8.12 -13.76
CA ALA A 202 -7.41 8.55 -14.41
C ALA A 202 -8.50 7.45 -14.47
N PRO A 203 -8.23 6.18 -14.82
CA PRO A 203 -9.26 5.13 -14.85
C PRO A 203 -9.93 4.82 -13.49
N TYR A 204 -9.32 5.26 -12.40
CA TYR A 204 -9.80 5.02 -11.03
C TYR A 204 -10.46 6.25 -10.41
N LEU A 205 -10.62 7.33 -11.19
CA LEU A 205 -11.16 8.62 -10.76
C LEU A 205 -12.44 9.00 -11.56
N PRO A 206 -13.52 8.19 -11.49
CA PRO A 206 -14.73 8.34 -12.31
C PRO A 206 -15.48 9.69 -12.23
N GLU A 207 -15.14 10.56 -11.29
CA GLU A 207 -15.75 11.90 -11.17
C GLU A 207 -15.05 12.96 -12.06
N GLN A 208 -13.94 12.62 -12.73
CA GLN A 208 -13.23 13.53 -13.64
C GLN A 208 -13.81 13.56 -15.07
N ASP A 209 -14.52 12.51 -15.50
CA ASP A 209 -15.02 12.37 -16.88
C ASP A 209 -16.07 13.44 -17.26
N GLN A 210 -16.74 14.05 -16.28
CA GLN A 210 -17.69 15.15 -16.51
C GLN A 210 -17.03 16.54 -16.54
N ARG A 211 -15.72 16.65 -16.29
CA ARG A 211 -14.96 17.92 -16.24
C ARG A 211 -13.93 18.06 -17.38
N HIS A 212 -13.86 17.09 -18.29
CA HIS A 212 -12.90 17.06 -19.40
C HIS A 212 -13.10 18.16 -20.45
N GLU A 213 -14.23 18.88 -20.45
CA GLU A 213 -14.44 19.99 -21.38
C GLU A 213 -13.71 21.29 -20.99
N ALA A 214 -13.04 21.36 -19.83
CA ALA A 214 -12.31 22.55 -19.34
C ALA A 214 -10.84 22.24 -18.96
N GLN A 215 -10.12 21.50 -19.80
CA GLN A 215 -8.90 20.77 -19.43
C GLN A 215 -7.58 21.57 -19.36
N ASP A 216 -7.60 22.90 -19.57
CA ASP A 216 -6.36 23.72 -19.59
C ASP A 216 -6.03 24.43 -18.26
N ASP A 217 -6.85 24.31 -17.20
CA ASP A 217 -6.71 25.14 -15.99
C ASP A 217 -6.81 24.37 -14.65
N ALA A 218 -6.47 23.07 -14.65
CA ALA A 218 -6.49 22.28 -13.42
C ALA A 218 -5.34 22.70 -12.49
N SER A 219 -5.66 23.31 -11.35
CA SER A 219 -4.68 23.75 -10.36
C SER A 219 -4.02 22.59 -9.61
N LEU A 220 -4.59 21.38 -9.65
CA LEU A 220 -4.03 20.19 -9.00
C LEU A 220 -3.72 19.10 -10.02
N LEU A 221 -2.54 18.48 -9.91
CA LEU A 221 -2.15 17.30 -10.68
C LEU A 221 -1.79 16.12 -9.77
N LEU A 222 -2.56 15.03 -9.84
CA LEU A 222 -2.18 13.76 -9.21
C LEU A 222 -1.11 13.05 -10.03
N TRP A 223 0.02 12.76 -9.39
CA TRP A 223 1.17 12.14 -10.03
C TRP A 223 1.78 11.02 -9.18
N PRO A 224 2.21 9.91 -9.79
CA PRO A 224 2.85 8.82 -9.05
C PRO A 224 4.26 9.19 -8.59
N HIS A 225 4.64 8.68 -7.42
CA HIS A 225 5.98 8.87 -6.83
C HIS A 225 7.12 8.55 -7.79
N ASP A 226 7.00 7.44 -8.52
CA ASP A 226 8.08 6.89 -9.36
C ASP A 226 8.17 7.46 -10.78
N ALA A 227 7.44 8.53 -11.09
CA ALA A 227 7.59 9.22 -12.37
C ALA A 227 7.77 10.72 -12.23
N ILE A 228 8.26 11.18 -11.09
CA ILE A 228 8.62 12.58 -10.91
C ILE A 228 9.68 13.04 -11.93
N GLY A 229 10.53 12.14 -12.42
CA GLY A 229 11.48 12.42 -13.50
C GLY A 229 10.91 12.41 -14.93
N ALA A 230 9.62 12.12 -15.13
CA ALA A 230 9.06 11.94 -16.47
C ALA A 230 9.06 13.23 -17.30
N THR A 231 9.41 13.13 -18.58
CA THR A 231 9.44 14.26 -19.52
C THR A 231 8.09 14.95 -19.70
N SER A 232 6.98 14.23 -19.54
CA SER A 232 5.63 14.80 -19.55
C SER A 232 5.39 15.78 -18.40
N LEU A 233 6.01 15.56 -17.24
CA LEU A 233 5.93 16.46 -16.10
C LEU A 233 6.81 17.71 -16.28
N GLN A 234 7.92 17.58 -17.01
CA GLN A 234 8.85 18.69 -17.24
C GLN A 234 8.23 19.88 -18.00
N ARG A 235 7.18 19.62 -18.79
CA ARG A 235 6.49 20.65 -19.60
C ARG A 235 5.49 21.48 -18.79
N ARG A 236 5.25 21.13 -17.52
CA ARG A 236 4.29 21.80 -16.64
C ARG A 236 5.03 22.64 -15.58
N THR A 237 4.42 23.75 -15.19
CA THR A 237 4.90 24.63 -14.11
C THR A 237 4.14 24.34 -12.83
N PHE A 238 4.86 24.30 -11.71
CA PHE A 238 4.29 24.07 -10.39
C PHE A 238 4.84 25.11 -9.42
N SER A 239 4.03 25.52 -8.45
CA SER A 239 4.48 26.32 -7.31
C SER A 239 4.76 25.44 -6.08
N THR A 240 4.11 24.26 -6.01
CA THR A 240 4.19 23.39 -4.84
C THR A 240 4.15 21.93 -5.26
N ALA A 241 5.00 21.10 -4.66
CA ALA A 241 4.94 19.65 -4.72
C ALA A 241 4.61 19.09 -3.34
N VAL A 242 3.45 18.43 -3.24
CA VAL A 242 2.97 17.80 -2.01
C VAL A 242 3.28 16.31 -2.07
N LEU A 243 4.08 15.84 -1.12
CA LEU A 243 4.51 14.46 -0.99
C LEU A 243 3.56 13.70 -0.07
N VAL A 244 2.63 12.96 -0.66
CA VAL A 244 1.63 12.20 0.10
C VAL A 244 2.21 10.85 0.50
N ALA A 245 2.46 10.65 1.79
CA ALA A 245 3.03 9.42 2.34
C ALA A 245 4.28 8.93 1.58
N ALA A 246 5.18 9.84 1.25
CA ALA A 246 6.40 9.55 0.50
C ALA A 246 7.51 9.00 1.41
N PRO A 247 8.10 7.83 1.10
CA PRO A 247 9.28 7.33 1.81
C PRO A 247 10.50 8.22 1.51
N GLU A 248 11.57 8.05 2.29
CA GLU A 248 12.72 8.95 2.21
C GLU A 248 13.36 9.00 0.81
N VAL A 249 13.45 7.86 0.13
CA VAL A 249 13.97 7.81 -1.25
C VAL A 249 13.19 8.72 -2.21
N VAL A 250 11.85 8.74 -2.07
CA VAL A 250 10.99 9.60 -2.90
C VAL A 250 11.12 11.06 -2.47
N ARG A 251 11.24 11.34 -1.17
CA ARG A 251 11.47 12.70 -0.65
C ARG A 251 12.77 13.28 -1.18
N GLN A 252 13.86 12.51 -1.17
CA GLN A 252 15.15 12.91 -1.74
C GLN A 252 15.07 13.16 -3.25
N GLU A 253 14.35 12.30 -4.00
CA GLU A 253 14.15 12.49 -5.43
C GLU A 253 13.33 13.75 -5.73
N ALA A 254 12.28 14.01 -4.94
CA ALA A 254 11.47 15.22 -5.06
C ALA A 254 12.23 16.50 -4.74
N MET A 255 13.04 16.49 -3.69
CA MET A 255 13.92 17.61 -3.38
C MET A 255 14.93 17.88 -4.50
N ARG A 256 15.48 16.83 -5.12
CA ARG A 256 16.38 16.96 -6.28
C ARG A 256 15.65 17.51 -7.51
N TRP A 257 14.42 17.08 -7.75
CA TRP A 257 13.60 17.59 -8.84
C TRP A 257 13.19 19.06 -8.65
N ALA A 258 12.90 19.44 -7.40
CA ALA A 258 12.52 20.81 -7.02
C ALA A 258 13.71 21.78 -7.03
N SER A 259 14.92 21.33 -6.65
CA SER A 259 16.12 22.19 -6.69
C SER A 259 16.50 22.64 -8.11
N GLN A 260 16.02 21.94 -9.14
CA GLN A 260 16.17 22.32 -10.54
C GLN A 260 15.07 23.28 -11.03
N ARG A 261 14.14 23.68 -10.15
CA ARG A 261 12.95 24.48 -10.47
C ARG A 261 12.77 25.61 -9.46
N PRO A 262 13.23 26.84 -9.77
CA PRO A 262 13.09 27.97 -8.88
C PRO A 262 11.62 28.22 -8.49
N GLY A 263 11.37 28.42 -7.19
CA GLY A 263 10.04 28.75 -6.66
C GLY A 263 9.12 27.55 -6.37
N VAL A 264 9.58 26.31 -6.58
CA VAL A 264 8.82 25.11 -6.17
C VAL A 264 9.07 24.81 -4.70
N GLU A 265 8.04 24.89 -3.88
CA GLU A 265 8.08 24.42 -2.49
C GLU A 265 7.73 22.93 -2.39
N VAL A 266 8.44 22.17 -1.54
CA VAL A 266 8.15 20.76 -1.28
C VAL A 266 7.55 20.62 0.12
N VAL A 267 6.40 19.96 0.22
CA VAL A 267 5.65 19.82 1.48
C VAL A 267 5.23 18.38 1.69
N ASP A 268 5.45 17.83 2.89
CA ASP A 268 4.97 16.49 3.24
C ASP A 268 3.50 16.52 3.69
N ALA A 269 2.74 15.49 3.29
CA ALA A 269 1.36 15.29 3.70
C ALA A 269 1.08 13.82 4.03
N ALA A 270 0.24 13.59 5.04
CA ALA A 270 -0.29 12.26 5.30
C ALA A 270 -1.43 11.93 4.32
N CYS A 271 -1.47 10.68 3.88
CA CYS A 271 -2.54 10.17 3.02
C CYS A 271 -3.87 10.16 3.79
N PRO A 272 -4.95 10.77 3.24
CA PRO A 272 -6.24 10.79 3.90
C PRO A 272 -6.85 9.38 4.03
N SER A 273 -7.78 9.22 4.97
CA SER A 273 -8.53 7.97 5.17
C SER A 273 -7.65 6.73 5.44
N ARG A 274 -6.53 6.92 6.13
CA ARG A 274 -5.70 5.85 6.71
C ARG A 274 -5.94 5.73 8.22
N MET A 275 -5.71 4.56 8.78
CA MET A 275 -5.73 4.39 10.24
C MET A 275 -4.61 5.19 10.91
N ASN A 276 -4.95 5.85 12.02
CA ASN A 276 -3.98 6.42 12.95
C ASN A 276 -3.64 5.42 14.08
N ARG A 277 -2.74 5.78 15.00
CA ARG A 277 -2.34 4.95 16.15
C ARG A 277 -3.53 4.39 16.94
N LYS A 278 -4.54 5.23 17.25
CA LYS A 278 -5.74 4.82 18.01
C LYS A 278 -6.55 3.76 17.26
N ALA A 279 -6.81 3.97 15.97
CA ALA A 279 -7.57 3.05 15.13
C ALA A 279 -6.80 1.73 14.91
N LEU A 280 -5.49 1.79 14.67
CA LEU A 280 -4.65 0.62 14.49
C LEU A 280 -4.56 -0.23 15.77
N MET A 281 -4.44 0.40 16.95
CA MET A 281 -4.48 -0.32 18.23
C MET A 281 -5.82 -1.03 18.44
N ALA A 282 -6.95 -0.37 18.12
CA ALA A 282 -8.27 -0.99 18.21
C ALA A 282 -8.41 -2.17 17.23
N TYR A 283 -7.93 -2.01 15.99
CA TYR A 283 -7.90 -3.07 14.99
C TYR A 283 -7.05 -4.26 15.44
N TRP A 284 -5.83 -4.02 15.93
CA TRP A 284 -4.94 -5.06 16.46
C TRP A 284 -5.58 -5.85 17.61
N ARG A 285 -6.27 -5.17 18.53
CA ARG A 285 -7.03 -5.82 19.60
C ARG A 285 -8.19 -6.66 19.07
N ALA A 286 -8.91 -6.14 18.07
CA ALA A 286 -10.02 -6.85 17.43
C ALA A 286 -9.57 -8.08 16.63
N CYS A 287 -8.32 -8.11 16.14
CA CYS A 287 -7.71 -9.30 15.55
C CYS A 287 -7.20 -10.32 16.58
N GLY A 288 -7.43 -10.12 17.88
CA GLY A 288 -6.99 -11.04 18.93
C GLY A 288 -5.56 -10.80 19.44
N ARG A 289 -4.99 -9.61 19.19
CA ARG A 289 -3.62 -9.22 19.57
C ARG A 289 -2.53 -10.11 18.95
N PRO A 290 -2.51 -10.29 17.62
CA PRO A 290 -1.48 -11.08 16.94
C PRO A 290 -0.08 -10.51 17.17
N LYS A 291 0.94 -11.35 16.99
CA LYS A 291 2.32 -10.89 16.82
C LYS A 291 2.42 -10.07 15.53
N ILE A 292 3.36 -9.14 15.45
CA ILE A 292 3.50 -8.23 14.31
C ILE A 292 4.82 -8.49 13.60
N LEU A 293 4.75 -8.77 12.31
CA LEU A 293 5.93 -8.68 11.42
C LEU A 293 5.89 -7.32 10.73
N LEU A 294 6.76 -6.41 11.16
CA LEU A 294 6.78 -5.02 10.69
C LEU A 294 7.80 -4.84 9.56
N ARG A 295 7.36 -4.18 8.48
CA ARG A 295 8.13 -3.86 7.28
C ARG A 295 7.91 -2.40 6.87
N GLY A 296 8.68 -1.90 5.91
CA GLY A 296 8.48 -0.57 5.33
C GLY A 296 9.76 0.25 5.36
N ASP A 297 9.63 1.57 5.14
CA ASP A 297 10.73 2.51 5.25
C ASP A 297 11.45 2.34 6.62
N PRO A 298 12.79 2.26 6.66
CA PRO A 298 13.51 1.99 7.90
C PRO A 298 13.23 3.00 9.03
N GLU A 299 13.07 4.29 8.71
CA GLU A 299 12.79 5.32 9.70
C GLU A 299 11.40 5.08 10.31
N TRP A 300 10.40 4.84 9.47
CA TRP A 300 9.04 4.57 9.91
C TRP A 300 8.95 3.25 10.67
N ALA A 301 9.63 2.19 10.20
CA ALA A 301 9.62 0.90 10.85
C ALA A 301 10.25 0.95 12.24
N ALA A 302 11.32 1.74 12.43
CA ALA A 302 11.95 1.93 13.74
C ALA A 302 11.02 2.62 14.74
N GLU A 303 10.45 3.78 14.41
CA GLU A 303 9.51 4.50 15.29
C GLU A 303 8.22 3.69 15.51
N GLY A 304 7.68 3.11 14.43
CA GLY A 304 6.48 2.29 14.48
C GLY A 304 6.65 1.05 15.37
N ARG A 305 7.83 0.42 15.36
CA ARG A 305 8.18 -0.68 16.26
C ARG A 305 8.11 -0.24 17.72
N GLN A 306 8.78 0.87 18.05
CA GLN A 306 8.80 1.39 19.42
C GLN A 306 7.38 1.67 19.93
N TRP A 307 6.54 2.29 19.11
CA TRP A 307 5.15 2.51 19.47
C TRP A 307 4.35 1.21 19.64
N LEU A 308 4.51 0.24 18.73
CA LEU A 308 3.81 -1.05 18.83
C LEU A 308 4.23 -1.85 20.08
N GLU A 309 5.52 -1.88 20.40
CA GLU A 309 6.03 -2.50 21.62
C GLU A 309 5.47 -1.79 22.87
N SER A 310 5.32 -0.45 22.83
CA SER A 310 4.76 0.33 23.93
C SER A 310 3.29 0.00 24.25
N ILE A 311 2.52 -0.50 23.27
CA ILE A 311 1.13 -0.96 23.46
C ILE A 311 1.05 -2.46 23.80
N GLY A 312 2.20 -3.12 24.00
CA GLY A 312 2.30 -4.53 24.39
C GLY A 312 2.30 -5.53 23.23
N ALA A 313 2.54 -5.09 22.00
CA ALA A 313 2.68 -6.00 20.87
C ALA A 313 4.07 -6.66 20.85
N THR A 314 4.13 -7.95 20.50
CA THR A 314 5.39 -8.61 20.13
C THR A 314 5.69 -8.28 18.67
N VAL A 315 6.82 -7.60 18.42
CA VAL A 315 7.16 -7.12 17.08
C VAL A 315 8.47 -7.76 16.61
N ALA A 316 8.42 -8.39 15.44
CA ALA A 316 9.60 -8.72 14.65
C ALA A 316 9.71 -7.67 13.53
N ALA A 317 10.75 -6.84 13.54
CA ALA A 317 10.99 -5.86 12.47
C ALA A 317 12.09 -6.37 11.53
N HIS A 318 11.88 -6.23 10.23
CA HIS A 318 12.89 -6.60 9.23
C HIS A 318 13.37 -5.34 8.52
N SER A 319 14.66 -5.03 8.65
CA SER A 319 15.30 -3.80 8.15
C SER A 319 15.44 -3.75 6.62
N GLU A 320 15.57 -4.90 5.96
CA GLU A 320 15.65 -4.95 4.49
C GLU A 320 14.25 -4.90 3.85
N ALA A 321 13.88 -3.71 3.39
CA ALA A 321 12.51 -3.27 3.16
C ALA A 321 11.86 -3.65 1.81
N THR A 322 12.37 -4.63 1.07
CA THR A 322 11.95 -4.80 -0.35
C THR A 322 11.60 -6.22 -0.79
N GLN A 323 11.66 -7.22 0.10
CA GLN A 323 11.22 -8.58 -0.25
C GLN A 323 10.96 -9.45 0.99
N LEU A 324 9.80 -10.07 1.10
CA LEU A 324 9.65 -11.38 1.74
C LEU A 324 9.67 -12.41 0.63
N GLY A 325 10.84 -12.90 0.23
CA GLY A 325 10.94 -13.92 -0.80
C GLY A 325 12.38 -14.38 -0.96
N LEU A 326 12.58 -15.69 -0.75
CA LEU A 326 13.81 -16.45 -1.04
C LEU A 326 15.10 -15.81 -0.50
N PHE A 327 15.32 -15.97 0.80
CA PHE A 327 16.64 -16.32 1.31
C PHE A 327 16.60 -17.80 1.71
#